data_AF-A0AAU7CPZ9-F1
#
_entry.id   AF-A0AAU7CPZ9-F1
#
_cell.length_a   1.000
_cell.length_b   1.000
_cell.length_c   1.000
_cell.angle_alpha   90.00
_cell.angle_beta   90.00
_cell.angle_gamma   90.00
#
_symmetry.space_group_name_H-M   'P 1'
#
loop_
_entity.id
_entity.type
_entity.pdbx_description
1 polymer ?
#
loop_
_entity_poly.entity_id
_entity_poly.type
_entity_poly.pdbx_seq_one_letter_code
_entity_poly.pdbx_strand_id
1 'polypeptide(L)'
;MRHRSRPGFRPALEGIEARTLLSTMSNLLSHSQAKQAAIASQAATDPDALPPNPLYFPTGQPTRHEIARQRFVAKFAGPFTVGAGRFSSEAQQLYLRGSGGSNQFLHGDTQLAIITPTDPSQPLGGSMSLFDRNINTNSSLGFELTANPATDLDSAGRPVRLTITQLDSNVSGGVYAGAIAEGTVEIRYKPSAPRSRKVFSQGTALVTIRAQIYTAGTGSILRNTDIDPGGPSQGGPNR
;
A
#
# COMPACT_ATOMS: atom_id res chain seq x y z
N MET A 1 32.86 31.72 -57.42
CA MET A 1 32.83 30.29 -57.01
C MET A 1 32.09 30.18 -55.68
N ARG A 2 30.92 29.53 -55.64
CA ARG A 2 30.08 29.38 -54.44
C ARG A 2 30.36 28.03 -53.77
N HIS A 3 30.86 28.04 -52.53
CA HIS A 3 31.03 26.82 -51.73
C HIS A 3 29.67 26.36 -51.19
N ARG A 4 29.21 25.17 -51.61
CA ARG A 4 28.07 24.46 -51.02
C ARG A 4 28.53 23.73 -49.76
N SER A 5 27.98 24.10 -48.61
CA SER A 5 28.08 23.37 -47.35
C SER A 5 27.31 22.04 -47.42
N ARG A 6 28.01 20.93 -47.17
CA ARG A 6 27.42 19.59 -47.02
C ARG A 6 26.77 19.45 -45.64
N PRO A 7 25.54 18.93 -45.51
CA PRO A 7 24.98 18.59 -44.21
C PRO A 7 25.70 17.35 -43.67
N GLY A 8 26.29 17.50 -42.48
CA GLY A 8 26.92 16.40 -41.75
C GLY A 8 25.86 15.45 -41.19
N PHE A 9 26.07 14.16 -41.41
CA PHE A 9 25.29 13.07 -40.82
C PHE A 9 25.43 13.13 -39.29
N ARG A 10 24.37 13.49 -38.58
CA ARG A 10 24.31 13.42 -37.11
C ARG A 10 23.51 12.17 -36.75
N PRO A 11 24.11 11.09 -36.24
CA PRO A 11 23.34 10.01 -35.65
C PRO A 11 22.70 10.56 -34.38
N ALA A 12 21.39 10.80 -34.41
CA ALA A 12 20.60 10.90 -33.19
C ALA A 12 20.33 9.47 -32.74
N LEU A 13 20.77 9.11 -31.54
CA LEU A 13 20.27 7.94 -30.84
C LEU A 13 18.76 8.16 -30.61
N GLU A 14 17.93 7.60 -31.49
CA GLU A 14 16.49 7.47 -31.27
C GLU A 14 16.28 6.64 -29.99
N GLY A 15 15.46 7.18 -29.08
CA GLY A 15 15.16 6.61 -27.76
C GLY A 15 14.33 5.32 -27.81
N ILE A 16 14.85 4.28 -28.45
CA ILE A 16 14.30 2.93 -28.42
C ILE A 16 14.70 2.25 -27.08
N GLU A 17 15.84 2.62 -26.49
CA GLU A 17 16.34 2.01 -25.24
C GLU A 17 15.52 2.33 -23.99
N ALA A 18 14.87 3.51 -23.94
CA ALA A 18 14.02 3.90 -22.82
C ALA A 18 12.75 3.03 -22.72
N ARG A 19 12.24 2.50 -23.85
CA ARG A 19 11.05 1.64 -23.87
C ARG A 19 11.38 0.18 -23.57
N THR A 20 12.57 -0.30 -23.96
CA THR A 20 13.05 -1.64 -23.57
C THR A 20 13.39 -1.73 -22.09
N LEU A 21 13.92 -0.67 -21.46
CA LEU A 21 14.11 -0.63 -20.01
C LEU A 21 12.79 -0.69 -19.24
N LEU A 22 11.77 0.06 -19.65
CA LEU A 22 10.47 0.06 -18.96
C LEU A 22 9.74 -1.29 -19.07
N SER A 23 9.84 -1.96 -20.22
CA SER A 23 9.21 -3.27 -20.47
C SER A 23 9.95 -4.42 -19.78
N THR A 24 11.28 -4.36 -19.65
CA THR A 24 12.06 -5.33 -18.87
C THR A 24 11.84 -5.17 -17.37
N MET A 25 11.67 -3.93 -16.87
CA MET A 25 11.33 -3.68 -15.45
C MET A 25 9.93 -4.19 -15.08
N SER A 26 8.94 -4.01 -15.94
CA SER A 26 7.60 -4.60 -15.72
C SER A 26 7.61 -6.13 -15.69
N ASN A 27 8.42 -6.77 -16.54
CA ASN A 27 8.55 -8.23 -16.51
C ASN A 27 9.29 -8.73 -15.25
N LEU A 28 10.28 -8.00 -14.74
CA LEU A 28 10.97 -8.33 -13.48
C LEU A 28 10.05 -8.22 -12.26
N LEU A 29 9.20 -7.19 -12.20
CA LEU A 29 8.24 -6.97 -11.10
C LEU A 29 7.13 -8.04 -11.06
N SER A 30 6.67 -8.51 -12.22
CA SER A 30 5.68 -9.60 -12.30
C SER A 30 6.27 -10.96 -11.92
N HIS A 31 7.54 -11.23 -12.28
CA HIS A 31 8.21 -12.49 -11.92
C HIS A 31 8.66 -12.53 -10.45
N SER A 32 8.88 -11.38 -9.79
CA SER A 32 9.21 -11.34 -8.37
C SER A 32 8.02 -11.70 -7.48
N GLN A 33 6.78 -11.36 -7.86
CA GLN A 33 5.59 -11.73 -7.09
C GLN A 33 5.37 -13.25 -7.03
N ALA A 34 5.53 -13.95 -8.16
CA ALA A 34 5.40 -15.40 -8.21
C ALA A 34 6.51 -16.13 -7.41
N LYS A 35 7.74 -15.60 -7.43
CA LYS A 35 8.84 -16.12 -6.61
C LYS A 35 8.66 -15.85 -5.12
N GLN A 36 8.15 -14.68 -4.72
CA GLN A 36 7.88 -14.37 -3.31
C GLN A 36 6.73 -15.20 -2.76
N ALA A 37 5.67 -15.43 -3.54
CA ALA A 37 4.60 -16.35 -3.17
C ALA A 37 5.11 -17.81 -3.03
N ALA A 38 6.06 -18.23 -3.88
CA ALA A 38 6.72 -19.53 -3.78
C ALA A 38 7.67 -19.65 -2.57
N ILE A 39 8.38 -18.58 -2.21
CA ILE A 39 9.24 -18.54 -1.02
C ILE A 39 8.40 -18.52 0.26
N ALA A 40 7.29 -17.77 0.27
CA ALA A 40 6.35 -17.76 1.39
C ALA A 40 5.65 -19.11 1.57
N SER A 41 5.30 -19.81 0.48
CA SER A 41 4.70 -21.15 0.54
C SER A 41 5.72 -22.23 0.94
N GLN A 42 6.98 -22.12 0.53
CA GLN A 42 8.07 -23.01 0.97
C GLN A 42 8.45 -22.79 2.44
N ALA A 43 8.53 -21.53 2.90
CA ALA A 43 8.74 -21.20 4.32
C ALA A 43 7.60 -21.70 5.23
N ALA A 44 6.39 -21.87 4.68
CA ALA A 44 5.26 -22.45 5.40
C ALA A 44 5.30 -24.00 5.49
N THR A 45 6.08 -24.68 4.62
CA THR A 45 6.17 -26.14 4.60
C THR A 45 7.35 -26.69 5.40
N ASP A 46 8.44 -25.92 5.51
CA ASP A 46 9.59 -26.24 6.37
C ASP A 46 10.32 -24.95 6.77
N PRO A 47 10.07 -24.39 7.97
CA PRO A 47 10.68 -23.14 8.41
C PRO A 47 12.21 -23.22 8.59
N ASP A 48 12.79 -24.43 8.60
CA ASP A 48 14.23 -24.68 8.72
C ASP A 48 14.94 -24.90 7.36
N ALA A 49 14.20 -25.05 6.25
CA ALA A 49 14.76 -25.40 4.94
C ALA A 49 15.45 -24.23 4.20
N LEU A 50 15.24 -22.98 4.62
CA LEU A 50 15.89 -21.80 4.06
C LEU A 50 16.39 -20.90 5.20
N PRO A 51 17.66 -20.44 5.17
CA PRO A 51 18.12 -19.51 6.19
C PRO A 51 17.25 -18.24 6.16
N PRO A 52 16.76 -17.76 7.31
CA PRO A 52 15.90 -16.59 7.36
C PRO A 52 16.63 -15.40 6.74
N ASN A 53 16.08 -14.84 5.66
CA ASN A 53 16.68 -13.69 5.00
C ASN A 53 16.39 -12.44 5.85
N PRO A 54 17.41 -11.82 6.48
CA PRO A 54 17.20 -10.69 7.38
C PRO A 54 16.67 -9.44 6.67
N LEU A 55 16.68 -9.40 5.33
CA LEU A 55 16.06 -8.35 4.53
C LEU A 55 14.52 -8.39 4.55
N TYR A 56 13.93 -9.55 4.78
CA TYR A 56 12.47 -9.73 4.83
C TYR A 56 11.99 -10.00 6.26
N PHE A 57 12.86 -10.58 7.08
CA PHE A 57 12.59 -10.90 8.48
C PHE A 57 13.74 -10.36 9.36
N PRO A 58 13.83 -9.03 9.53
CA PRO A 58 14.92 -8.43 10.31
C PRO A 58 14.82 -8.90 11.77
N THR A 59 15.98 -9.20 12.35
CA THR A 59 16.11 -9.52 13.77
C THR A 59 16.71 -8.33 14.53
N GLY A 60 16.35 -8.17 15.80
CA GLY A 60 16.84 -7.08 16.66
C GLY A 60 15.91 -5.85 16.70
N GLN A 61 16.37 -4.80 17.39
CA GLN A 61 15.59 -3.57 17.57
C GLN A 61 15.85 -2.58 16.42
N PRO A 62 14.80 -2.01 15.79
CA PRO A 62 14.98 -1.04 14.73
C PRO A 62 15.67 0.24 15.22
N THR A 63 16.52 0.83 14.39
CA THR A 63 17.14 2.12 14.68
C THR A 63 16.10 3.25 14.66
N ARG A 64 16.42 4.43 15.23
CA ARG A 64 15.52 5.60 15.17
C ARG A 64 15.18 6.00 13.73
N HIS A 65 16.14 5.88 12.82
CA HIS A 65 15.94 6.12 11.40
C HIS A 65 14.97 5.11 10.79
N GLU A 66 15.14 3.82 11.12
CA GLU A 66 14.28 2.75 10.65
C GLU A 66 12.84 2.92 11.14
N ILE A 67 12.63 3.25 12.42
CA ILE A 67 11.31 3.55 12.99
C ILE A 67 10.65 4.73 12.24
N ALA A 68 11.42 5.78 11.92
CA ALA A 68 10.90 6.93 11.18
C ALA A 68 10.51 6.57 9.74
N ARG A 69 11.31 5.73 9.06
CA ARG A 69 11.03 5.25 7.70
C ARG A 69 9.78 4.39 7.64
N GLN A 70 9.63 3.47 8.60
CA GLN A 70 8.49 2.55 8.66
C GLN A 70 7.17 3.26 9.01
N ARG A 71 7.22 4.45 9.62
CA ARG A 71 6.02 5.17 10.01
C ARG A 71 5.15 5.49 8.79
N PHE A 72 3.93 4.99 8.81
CA PHE A 72 2.91 5.25 7.81
C PHE A 72 1.72 5.96 8.43
N VAL A 73 1.34 7.09 7.84
CA VAL A 73 0.14 7.84 8.21
C VAL A 73 -0.60 8.22 6.96
N ALA A 74 -1.88 7.87 6.89
CA ALA A 74 -2.74 8.24 5.77
C ALA A 74 -4.09 8.78 6.25
N LYS A 75 -4.69 9.64 5.43
CA LYS A 75 -6.02 10.20 5.68
C LYS A 75 -6.81 10.19 4.39
N PHE A 76 -8.03 9.66 4.47
CA PHE A 76 -8.96 9.60 3.35
C PHE A 76 -10.34 10.10 3.79
N ALA A 77 -11.08 10.66 2.84
CA ALA A 77 -12.46 11.06 3.04
C ALA A 77 -13.30 10.59 1.87
N GLY A 78 -14.54 10.19 2.14
CA GLY A 78 -15.46 9.86 1.06
C GLY A 78 -16.77 9.24 1.53
N PRO A 79 -17.63 8.86 0.57
CA PRO A 79 -18.92 8.27 0.90
C PRO A 79 -18.77 6.90 1.57
N PHE A 80 -19.68 6.63 2.50
CA PHE A 80 -19.88 5.30 3.05
C PHE A 80 -21.36 4.89 2.97
N THR A 81 -21.60 3.59 2.94
CA THR A 81 -22.92 2.97 3.03
C THR A 81 -22.87 1.75 3.93
N VAL A 82 -23.90 1.55 4.73
CA VAL A 82 -24.13 0.37 5.56
C VAL A 82 -25.43 -0.26 5.10
N GLY A 83 -25.37 -1.51 4.69
CA GLY A 83 -26.53 -2.29 4.24
C GLY A 83 -26.63 -3.64 4.95
N ALA A 84 -27.63 -4.42 4.56
CA ALA A 84 -27.78 -5.80 5.01
C ALA A 84 -26.58 -6.65 4.62
N GLY A 85 -26.30 -7.67 5.42
CA GLY A 85 -25.36 -8.73 5.06
C GLY A 85 -25.77 -9.47 3.78
N ARG A 86 -24.79 -10.08 3.13
CA ARG A 86 -24.98 -10.93 1.94
C ARG A 86 -25.27 -12.38 2.32
N PHE A 87 -24.76 -12.81 3.48
CA PHE A 87 -24.98 -14.14 4.02
C PHE A 87 -25.75 -14.09 5.35
N SER A 88 -26.40 -15.19 5.73
CA SER A 88 -27.17 -15.28 6.99
C SER A 88 -26.31 -15.14 8.26
N SER A 89 -25.01 -15.37 8.14
CA SER A 89 -24.01 -15.13 9.18
C SER A 89 -23.59 -13.66 9.30
N GLU A 90 -24.11 -12.77 8.47
CA GLU A 90 -23.71 -11.36 8.42
C GLU A 90 -24.88 -10.45 8.83
N ALA A 91 -24.69 -9.70 9.92
CA ALA A 91 -25.69 -8.73 10.37
C ALA A 91 -25.77 -7.53 9.41
N GLN A 92 -24.61 -7.05 8.96
CA GLN A 92 -24.52 -5.89 8.08
C GLN A 92 -23.17 -5.85 7.35
N GLN A 93 -23.15 -5.05 6.29
CA GLN A 93 -21.96 -4.76 5.51
C GLN A 93 -21.74 -3.25 5.41
N LEU A 94 -20.53 -2.81 5.72
CA LEU A 94 -20.05 -1.45 5.48
C LEU A 94 -19.21 -1.42 4.21
N TYR A 95 -19.50 -0.46 3.34
CA TYR A 95 -18.63 -0.07 2.23
C TYR A 95 -18.24 1.39 2.36
N LEU A 96 -16.98 1.67 2.03
CA LEU A 96 -16.44 3.02 1.97
C LEU A 96 -15.51 3.13 0.77
N ARG A 97 -15.64 4.24 0.04
CA ARG A 97 -14.64 4.67 -0.94
C ARG A 97 -14.23 6.08 -0.60
N GLY A 98 -12.95 6.40 -0.73
CA GLY A 98 -12.47 7.74 -0.46
C GLY A 98 -11.26 8.11 -1.29
N SER A 99 -10.92 9.38 -1.24
CA SER A 99 -9.68 9.93 -1.78
C SER A 99 -8.95 10.71 -0.69
N GLY A 100 -7.64 10.84 -0.84
CA GLY A 100 -6.80 11.42 0.19
C GLY A 100 -5.32 11.27 -0.13
N GLY A 101 -4.51 11.08 0.90
CA GLY A 101 -3.06 10.93 0.77
C GLY A 101 -2.42 10.36 2.03
N SER A 102 -1.12 10.14 1.95
CA SER A 102 -0.28 9.66 3.04
C SER A 102 1.03 10.43 3.12
N ASN A 103 1.84 10.14 4.14
CA ASN A 103 3.22 10.59 4.19
C ASN A 103 4.15 9.86 3.19
N GLN A 104 3.67 8.82 2.50
CA GLN A 104 4.44 8.07 1.50
C GLN A 104 3.92 8.25 0.06
N PHE A 105 2.74 8.84 -0.14
CA PHE A 105 2.24 9.25 -1.45
C PHE A 105 1.28 10.43 -1.30
N LEU A 106 1.40 11.43 -2.18
CA LEU A 106 0.67 12.68 -2.06
C LEU A 106 -0.84 12.50 -2.32
N HIS A 107 -1.20 11.67 -3.29
CA HIS A 107 -2.58 11.44 -3.71
C HIS A 107 -2.86 9.96 -3.86
N GLY A 108 -3.95 9.50 -3.26
CA GLY A 108 -4.40 8.14 -3.41
C GLY A 108 -5.91 7.99 -3.30
N ASP A 109 -6.37 6.84 -3.75
CA ASP A 109 -7.72 6.36 -3.52
C ASP A 109 -7.72 5.25 -2.49
N THR A 110 -8.83 5.09 -1.79
CA THR A 110 -9.06 3.94 -0.92
C THR A 110 -10.42 3.32 -1.13
N GLN A 111 -10.48 2.01 -0.92
CA GLN A 111 -11.70 1.25 -0.78
C GLN A 111 -11.61 0.42 0.50
N LEU A 112 -12.70 0.35 1.23
CA LEU A 112 -12.80 -0.39 2.49
C LEU A 112 -14.14 -1.13 2.50
N ALA A 113 -14.09 -2.41 2.86
CA ALA A 113 -15.25 -3.23 3.10
C ALA A 113 -15.13 -3.88 4.48
N ILE A 114 -16.20 -3.88 5.27
CA ILE A 114 -16.25 -4.53 6.58
C ILE A 114 -17.55 -5.30 6.70
N ILE A 115 -17.46 -6.49 7.28
CA ILE A 115 -18.57 -7.38 7.56
C ILE A 115 -18.72 -7.47 9.08
N THR A 116 -19.93 -7.22 9.57
CA THR A 116 -20.28 -7.46 10.97
C THR A 116 -20.98 -8.82 11.05
N PRO A 117 -20.44 -9.81 11.78
CA PRO A 117 -21.10 -11.10 11.94
C PRO A 117 -22.39 -10.96 12.77
N THR A 118 -23.34 -11.87 12.57
CA THR A 118 -24.54 -11.97 13.43
C THR A 118 -24.21 -12.50 14.82
N ASP A 119 -23.19 -13.35 14.93
CA ASP A 119 -22.64 -13.82 16.20
C ASP A 119 -21.64 -12.79 16.77
N PRO A 120 -21.97 -12.11 17.89
CA PRO A 120 -21.12 -11.07 18.46
C PRO A 120 -19.84 -11.61 19.11
N SER A 121 -19.69 -12.94 19.25
CA SER A 121 -18.44 -13.54 19.72
C SER A 121 -17.35 -13.62 18.63
N GLN A 122 -17.73 -13.44 17.36
CA GLN A 122 -16.81 -13.46 16.25
C GLN A 122 -16.27 -12.05 15.97
N PRO A 123 -14.97 -11.91 15.63
CA PRO A 123 -14.42 -10.63 15.25
C PRO A 123 -15.06 -10.12 13.95
N LEU A 124 -15.13 -8.81 13.81
CA LEU A 124 -15.47 -8.22 12.52
C LEU A 124 -14.30 -8.44 11.56
N GLY A 125 -14.61 -8.83 10.33
CA GLY A 125 -13.62 -8.97 9.26
C GLY A 125 -13.74 -7.82 8.27
N GLY A 126 -12.61 -7.27 7.84
CA GLY A 126 -12.56 -6.24 6.82
C GLY A 126 -11.34 -6.33 5.93
N SER A 127 -11.43 -5.68 4.78
CA SER A 127 -10.31 -5.51 3.86
C SER A 127 -10.30 -4.06 3.36
N MET A 128 -9.11 -3.50 3.24
CA MET A 128 -8.89 -2.14 2.76
C MET A 128 -7.80 -2.12 1.71
N SER A 129 -8.04 -1.41 0.61
CA SER A 129 -7.05 -1.18 -0.43
C SER A 129 -6.76 0.30 -0.56
N LEU A 130 -5.50 0.66 -0.75
CA LEU A 130 -5.03 2.00 -1.04
C LEU A 130 -4.28 1.96 -2.36
N PHE A 131 -4.54 2.94 -3.22
CA PHE A 131 -3.92 3.03 -4.53
C PHE A 131 -3.26 4.39 -4.68
N ASP A 132 -1.95 4.40 -4.89
CA ASP A 132 -1.20 5.60 -5.25
C ASP A 132 -1.61 6.05 -6.65
N ARG A 133 -2.03 7.31 -6.79
CA ARG A 133 -2.38 7.89 -8.10
C ARG A 133 -1.15 8.31 -8.92
N ASN A 134 0.06 8.18 -8.36
CA ASN A 134 1.28 8.47 -9.08
C ASN A 134 1.57 7.39 -10.13
N ILE A 135 1.54 7.81 -11.40
CA ILE A 135 1.75 6.94 -12.57
C ILE A 135 3.13 6.25 -12.59
N ASN A 136 4.13 6.84 -11.92
CA ASN A 136 5.49 6.31 -11.91
C ASN A 136 5.70 5.17 -10.90
N THR A 137 4.89 5.13 -9.84
CA THR A 137 5.03 4.16 -8.76
C THR A 137 3.93 3.11 -8.77
N ASN A 138 2.73 3.46 -9.23
CA ASN A 138 1.54 2.59 -9.34
C ASN A 138 1.42 1.61 -8.15
N SER A 139 1.72 2.10 -6.95
CA SER A 139 1.87 1.26 -5.77
C SER A 139 0.52 1.09 -5.11
N SER A 140 0.24 -0.13 -4.70
CA SER A 140 -0.99 -0.50 -4.01
C SER A 140 -0.65 -1.12 -2.67
N LEU A 141 -1.52 -0.89 -1.69
CA LEU A 141 -1.37 -1.43 -0.34
C LEU A 141 -2.70 -2.03 0.07
N GLY A 142 -2.71 -3.31 0.40
CA GLY A 142 -3.87 -4.03 0.90
C GLY A 142 -3.70 -4.35 2.37
N PHE A 143 -4.69 -4.04 3.20
CA PHE A 143 -4.74 -4.43 4.59
C PHE A 143 -5.85 -5.42 4.83
N GLU A 144 -5.56 -6.45 5.60
CA GLU A 144 -6.58 -7.21 6.30
C GLU A 144 -6.81 -6.59 7.67
N LEU A 145 -8.09 -6.49 8.04
CA LEU A 145 -8.55 -5.71 9.17
C LEU A 145 -9.43 -6.56 10.07
N THR A 146 -9.26 -6.39 11.38
CA THR A 146 -10.18 -6.95 12.38
C THR A 146 -10.61 -5.88 13.38
N ALA A 147 -11.79 -6.04 13.98
CA ALA A 147 -12.26 -5.21 15.09
C ALA A 147 -12.93 -6.07 16.16
N ASN A 148 -12.81 -5.64 17.42
CA ASN A 148 -13.52 -6.26 18.52
C ASN A 148 -14.95 -5.67 18.61
N PRO A 149 -16.00 -6.49 18.37
CA PRO A 149 -17.39 -6.02 18.40
C PRO A 149 -17.80 -5.37 19.74
N ALA A 150 -17.13 -5.72 20.84
CA ALA A 150 -17.48 -5.21 22.16
C ALA A 150 -16.96 -3.79 22.44
N THR A 151 -15.91 -3.33 21.75
CA THR A 151 -15.21 -2.08 22.10
C THR A 151 -14.97 -1.15 20.93
N ASP A 152 -15.00 -1.66 19.70
CA ASP A 152 -14.60 -0.91 18.52
C ASP A 152 -15.79 -0.46 17.64
N LEU A 153 -17.02 -0.52 18.17
CA LEU A 153 -18.23 -0.09 17.48
C LEU A 153 -18.77 1.23 18.05
N ASP A 154 -19.36 2.06 17.20
CA ASP A 154 -20.18 3.19 17.64
C ASP A 154 -21.58 2.74 18.11
N SER A 155 -22.37 3.69 18.61
CA SER A 155 -23.75 3.44 19.06
C SER A 155 -24.71 2.98 17.95
N ALA A 156 -24.32 3.07 16.68
CA ALA A 156 -25.06 2.56 15.54
C ALA A 156 -24.52 1.19 15.06
N GLY A 157 -23.62 0.57 15.82
CA GLY A 157 -23.01 -0.72 15.51
C GLY A 157 -21.96 -0.67 14.40
N ARG A 158 -21.44 0.52 14.05
CA ARG A 158 -20.45 0.65 12.97
C ARG A 158 -19.02 0.68 13.52
N PRO A 159 -18.03 0.07 12.84
CA PRO A 159 -16.65 0.06 13.31
C PRO A 159 -16.02 1.46 13.34
N VAL A 160 -15.49 1.88 14.48
CA VAL A 160 -14.76 3.16 14.62
C VAL A 160 -13.25 2.97 14.70
N ARG A 161 -12.79 1.75 15.01
CA ARG A 161 -11.39 1.38 15.08
C ARG A 161 -11.22 -0.04 14.56
N LEU A 162 -10.19 -0.27 13.75
CA LEU A 162 -9.80 -1.58 13.24
C LEU A 162 -8.30 -1.76 13.47
N THR A 163 -7.89 -2.99 13.71
CA THR A 163 -6.49 -3.40 13.81
C THR A 163 -6.07 -4.00 12.47
N ILE A 164 -4.90 -3.57 11.98
CA ILE A 164 -4.26 -4.18 10.82
C ILE A 164 -3.60 -5.46 11.29
N THR A 165 -4.05 -6.60 10.78
CA THR A 165 -3.49 -7.91 11.15
C THR A 165 -2.39 -8.35 10.20
N GLN A 166 -2.56 -8.07 8.91
CA GLN A 166 -1.58 -8.38 7.88
C GLN A 166 -1.76 -7.52 6.64
N LEU A 167 -0.75 -7.56 5.75
CA LEU A 167 -0.90 -7.08 4.39
C LEU A 167 -1.50 -8.16 3.51
N ASP A 168 -2.46 -7.77 2.68
CA ASP A 168 -2.99 -8.61 1.61
C ASP A 168 -1.99 -8.61 0.45
N SER A 169 -1.31 -9.74 0.25
CA SER A 169 -0.31 -9.90 -0.81
C SER A 169 -0.92 -9.91 -2.22
N ASN A 170 -2.22 -10.17 -2.36
CA ASN A 170 -2.90 -10.15 -3.66
C ASN A 170 -3.22 -8.72 -4.11
N VAL A 171 -3.27 -7.78 -3.17
CA VAL A 171 -3.53 -6.36 -3.43
C VAL A 171 -2.24 -5.55 -3.39
N SER A 172 -1.31 -5.88 -2.48
CA SER A 172 -0.12 -5.07 -2.25
C SER A 172 0.91 -5.21 -3.38
N GLY A 173 1.39 -4.08 -3.89
CA GLY A 173 2.24 -4.04 -5.08
C GLY A 173 3.19 -2.84 -5.11
N GLY A 174 4.12 -2.84 -6.07
CA GLY A 174 5.16 -1.82 -6.17
C GLY A 174 6.09 -1.84 -4.95
N VAL A 175 6.25 -0.71 -4.27
CA VAL A 175 7.13 -0.59 -3.09
C VAL A 175 6.67 -1.40 -1.88
N TYR A 176 5.43 -1.86 -1.88
CA TYR A 176 4.82 -2.62 -0.78
C TYR A 176 4.75 -4.13 -1.06
N ALA A 177 5.28 -4.60 -2.18
CA ALA A 177 5.35 -6.03 -2.47
C ALA A 177 6.24 -6.73 -1.42
N GLY A 178 5.68 -7.72 -0.72
CA GLY A 178 6.36 -8.45 0.34
C GLY A 178 6.64 -7.62 1.60
N ALA A 179 5.96 -6.49 1.78
CA ALA A 179 6.04 -5.70 3.00
C ALA A 179 5.35 -6.42 4.18
N ILE A 180 5.64 -5.96 5.39
CA ILE A 180 4.92 -6.36 6.62
C ILE A 180 4.33 -5.08 7.22
N ALA A 181 3.09 -5.15 7.73
CA ALA A 181 2.46 -4.01 8.36
C ALA A 181 1.71 -4.36 9.63
N GLU A 182 1.76 -3.45 10.60
CA GLU A 182 0.95 -3.47 11.81
C GLU A 182 0.44 -2.05 12.11
N GLY A 183 -0.74 -1.93 12.72
CA GLY A 183 -1.30 -0.62 13.04
C GLY A 183 -2.81 -0.60 13.20
N THR A 184 -3.37 0.58 13.00
CA THR A 184 -4.80 0.85 13.21
C THR A 184 -5.40 1.69 12.10
N VAL A 185 -6.68 1.46 11.86
CA VAL A 185 -7.54 2.27 11.00
C VAL A 185 -8.67 2.83 11.86
N GLU A 186 -8.78 4.15 11.94
CA GLU A 186 -9.84 4.85 12.66
C GLU A 186 -10.84 5.43 11.66
N ILE A 187 -12.14 5.30 11.95
CA ILE A 187 -13.22 5.77 11.09
C ILE A 187 -14.12 6.72 11.88
N ARG A 188 -14.34 7.91 11.32
CA ARG A 188 -15.30 8.88 11.85
C ARG A 188 -16.41 9.11 10.85
N TYR A 189 -17.65 8.86 11.26
CA TYR A 189 -18.82 8.96 10.40
C TYR A 189 -19.53 10.31 10.55
N LYS A 190 -20.00 10.84 9.41
CA LYS A 190 -20.97 11.93 9.30
C LYS A 190 -22.17 11.43 8.48
N PRO A 191 -23.19 10.85 9.14
CA PRO A 191 -24.37 10.34 8.45
C PRO A 191 -25.14 11.46 7.75
N SER A 192 -25.80 11.15 6.63
CA SER A 192 -26.66 12.08 5.90
C SER A 192 -28.08 11.53 5.73
N ALA A 193 -29.05 12.44 5.57
CA ALA A 193 -30.43 12.16 5.20
C ALA A 193 -30.75 12.85 3.86
N PRO A 194 -31.67 12.31 3.03
CA PRO A 194 -32.40 11.06 3.20
C PRO A 194 -31.55 9.81 2.91
N ARG A 195 -31.95 8.66 3.46
CA ARG A 195 -31.31 7.36 3.22
C ARG A 195 -31.89 6.69 1.98
N SER A 196 -31.04 6.04 1.17
CA SER A 196 -31.48 5.20 0.06
C SER A 196 -32.26 3.97 0.58
N ARG A 197 -33.15 3.40 -0.24
CA ARG A 197 -33.93 2.21 0.14
C ARG A 197 -32.98 1.04 0.45
N LYS A 198 -33.27 0.28 1.52
CA LYS A 198 -32.46 -0.86 2.02
C LYS A 198 -31.06 -0.51 2.54
N VAL A 199 -30.80 0.77 2.82
CA VAL A 199 -29.54 1.24 3.44
C VAL A 199 -29.82 1.62 4.89
N PHE A 200 -29.10 1.00 5.83
CA PHE A 200 -29.22 1.28 7.27
C PHE A 200 -28.65 2.66 7.61
N SER A 201 -27.48 2.98 7.06
CA SER A 201 -26.79 4.26 7.23
C SER A 201 -26.00 4.62 5.98
N GLN A 202 -25.93 5.91 5.64
CA GLN A 202 -25.04 6.43 4.60
C GLN A 202 -24.57 7.82 4.97
N GLY A 203 -23.52 8.30 4.31
CA GLY A 203 -23.00 9.65 4.50
C GLY A 203 -21.55 9.76 4.08
N THR A 204 -20.80 10.62 4.76
CA THR A 204 -19.36 10.77 4.57
C THR A 204 -18.62 10.19 5.75
N ALA A 205 -17.49 9.54 5.50
CA ALA A 205 -16.59 9.05 6.53
C ALA A 205 -15.18 9.62 6.32
N LEU A 206 -14.49 9.87 7.44
CA LEU A 206 -13.08 10.20 7.50
C LEU A 206 -12.33 8.98 8.01
N VAL A 207 -11.35 8.50 7.25
CA VAL A 207 -10.51 7.36 7.60
C VAL A 207 -9.12 7.87 7.91
N THR A 208 -8.60 7.51 9.08
CA THR A 208 -7.21 7.80 9.47
C THR A 208 -6.49 6.50 9.71
N ILE A 209 -5.35 6.32 9.06
CA ILE A 209 -4.52 5.12 9.18
C ILE A 209 -3.23 5.52 9.90
N ARG A 210 -2.85 4.72 10.89
CA ARG A 210 -1.55 4.83 11.56
C ARG A 210 -0.95 3.44 11.64
N ALA A 211 0.14 3.23 10.91
CA ALA A 211 0.78 1.93 10.82
C ALA A 211 2.31 2.04 10.85
N GLN A 212 2.96 0.92 11.11
CA GLN A 212 4.35 0.69 10.77
C GLN A 212 4.36 -0.26 9.56
N ILE A 213 5.04 0.13 8.49
CA ILE A 213 5.18 -0.66 7.28
C ILE A 213 6.66 -0.89 7.03
N TYR A 214 7.09 -2.14 7.20
CA TYR A 214 8.42 -2.57 6.81
C TYR A 214 8.43 -2.98 5.34
N THR A 215 9.35 -2.40 4.58
CA THR A 215 9.62 -2.81 3.20
C THR A 215 11.12 -3.08 3.07
N ALA A 216 11.48 -3.99 2.16
CA ALA A 216 12.87 -4.29 1.85
C ALA A 216 13.60 -3.12 1.13
N GLY A 217 12.90 -2.05 0.73
CA GLY A 217 13.48 -0.91 0.01
C GLY A 217 13.94 -1.21 -1.42
N THR A 218 13.70 -2.41 -1.94
CA THR A 218 14.14 -2.82 -3.29
C THR A 218 13.08 -2.60 -4.38
N GLY A 219 11.83 -2.34 -3.99
CA GLY A 219 10.69 -2.26 -4.92
C GLY A 219 10.60 -0.99 -5.77
N SER A 220 11.41 0.05 -5.50
CA SER A 220 11.49 1.24 -6.36
C SER A 220 12.83 1.95 -6.24
N ILE A 221 13.68 1.77 -7.25
CA ILE A 221 15.01 2.42 -7.34
C ILE A 221 14.87 3.95 -7.31
N LEU A 222 13.77 4.50 -7.85
CA LEU A 222 13.51 5.94 -7.90
C LEU A 222 13.19 6.55 -6.53
N ARG A 223 12.92 5.73 -5.50
CA ARG A 223 12.68 6.19 -4.12
C ARG A 223 13.86 5.96 -3.19
N ASN A 224 14.92 5.25 -3.62
CA ASN A 224 16.18 5.09 -2.88
C ASN A 224 17.06 6.34 -3.05
N THR A 225 16.49 7.49 -2.69
CA THR A 225 17.14 8.82 -2.76
C THR A 225 18.15 9.06 -1.63
N ASP A 226 18.25 8.13 -0.69
CA ASP A 226 19.23 8.06 0.39
C ASP A 226 20.56 7.42 -0.05
N ILE A 227 20.60 6.81 -1.24
CA ILE A 227 21.86 6.44 -1.89
C ILE A 227 22.41 7.71 -2.54
N ASP A 228 23.22 8.46 -1.79
CA ASP A 228 24.07 9.49 -2.37
C ASP A 228 25.01 8.80 -3.38
N PRO A 229 24.90 9.08 -4.69
CA PRO A 229 25.84 8.54 -5.67
C PRO A 229 27.21 9.22 -5.58
N GLY A 230 27.45 10.03 -4.54
CA GLY A 230 28.68 10.71 -4.17
C GLY A 230 29.91 9.82 -4.28
N GLY A 231 30.38 9.65 -5.51
CA GLY A 231 31.76 9.32 -5.80
C GLY A 231 32.64 10.36 -5.11
N PRO A 232 33.89 10.00 -4.75
CA PRO A 232 34.79 10.91 -4.09
C PRO A 232 34.83 12.21 -4.87
N SER A 233 34.49 13.32 -4.21
CA SER A 233 34.72 14.65 -4.76
C SER A 233 36.18 14.66 -5.21
N GLN A 234 36.43 14.63 -6.52
CA GLN A 234 37.78 14.85 -7.02
C GLN A 234 38.18 16.23 -6.52
N GLY A 235 39.04 16.26 -5.51
CA GLY A 235 39.72 17.46 -5.09
C GLY A 235 40.45 18.01 -6.28
N GLY A 236 39.88 19.04 -6.90
CA GLY A 236 40.60 19.84 -7.88
C GLY A 236 41.80 20.46 -7.16
N PRO A 237 43.03 20.28 -7.65
CA PRO A 237 44.18 20.94 -7.06
C PRO A 237 44.03 22.44 -7.28
N ASN A 238 44.02 23.21 -6.20
CA ASN A 238 44.34 24.63 -6.24
C ASN A 238 45.73 24.79 -6.85
N ARG A 239 45.79 25.37 -8.05
CA ARG A 239 46.92 26.16 -8.55
C ARG A 239 46.39 27.38 -9.26
#